data_AF-M0MS67-F1
#
_entry.id   AF-M0MS67-F1
#
_cell.length_a   1.000
_cell.length_b   1.000
_cell.length_c   1.000
_cell.angle_alpha   90.00
_cell.angle_beta   90.00
_cell.angle_gamma   90.00
#
_symmetry.space_group_name_H-M   'P 1'
#
loop_
_entity.id
_entity.type
_entity.pdbx_description
1 polymer ?
#
loop_
_entity_poly.entity_id
_entity_poly.type
_entity_poly.pdbx_seq_one_letter_code
_entity_poly.pdbx_strand_id
1 'polypeptide(L)'
;RDISGSNMSVYDTLWHRDVAPKAERRLLMTRLLYLASNERYDRLLSDMNDLGMGTLADANEGSPLAIARLIHLDDAPLFGQFLRDRVAERLA
;
A
#
# COMPACT_ATOMS: atom_id res chain seq x y z
N ARG A 1 1.30 -30.23 22.89
CA ARG A 1 0.31 -29.18 22.59
C ARG A 1 0.29 -29.06 21.07
N ASP A 2 -0.76 -29.55 20.44
CA ASP A 2 -0.82 -29.68 18.98
C ASP A 2 -1.29 -28.36 18.38
N ILE A 3 -0.37 -27.57 17.84
CA ILE A 3 -0.67 -26.35 17.08
C ILE A 3 -0.79 -26.80 15.61
N SER A 4 -1.75 -27.67 15.32
CA SER A 4 -1.94 -28.17 13.96
C SER A 4 -2.34 -27.01 13.03
N GLY A 5 -1.91 -27.06 11.77
CA GLY A 5 -2.14 -25.98 10.79
C GLY A 5 -3.60 -25.56 10.59
N SER A 6 -4.56 -26.40 11.01
CA SER A 6 -5.99 -26.07 11.04
C SER A 6 -6.36 -24.95 12.02
N ASN A 7 -5.70 -24.87 13.19
CA ASN A 7 -5.92 -23.77 14.14
C ASN A 7 -5.29 -22.46 13.66
N MET A 8 -4.18 -22.55 12.90
CA MET A 8 -3.51 -21.37 12.35
C MET A 8 -4.34 -20.72 11.24
N SER A 9 -5.01 -21.51 10.38
CA SER A 9 -5.87 -20.95 9.32
C SER A 9 -7.14 -20.30 9.85
N VAL A 10 -7.73 -20.83 10.93
CA VAL A 10 -8.87 -20.21 11.62
C VAL A 10 -8.45 -18.88 12.26
N TYR A 11 -7.30 -18.86 12.93
CA TYR A 11 -6.76 -17.62 13.50
C TYR A 11 -6.49 -16.57 12.42
N ASP A 12 -5.83 -16.94 11.32
CA ASP A 12 -5.53 -16.03 10.21
C ASP A 12 -6.81 -15.44 9.60
N THR A 13 -7.85 -16.26 9.43
CA THR A 13 -9.16 -15.82 8.92
C THR A 13 -9.82 -14.81 9.86
N LEU A 14 -9.86 -15.11 11.16
CA LEU A 14 -10.46 -14.23 12.17
C LEU A 14 -9.66 -12.93 12.32
N TRP A 15 -8.33 -13.00 12.28
CA TRP A 15 -7.46 -11.83 12.33
C TRP A 15 -7.70 -10.90 11.13
N HIS A 16 -7.70 -11.45 9.91
CA HIS A 16 -7.99 -10.67 8.71
C HIS A 16 -9.40 -10.11 8.72
N ARG A 17 -10.40 -10.83 9.24
CA ARG A 17 -11.79 -10.34 9.28
C ARG A 17 -12.01 -9.28 10.35
N ASP A 18 -11.55 -9.53 11.56
CA ASP A 18 -12.00 -8.81 12.76
C ASP A 18 -10.99 -7.76 13.25
N VAL A 19 -9.70 -7.97 13.00
CA VAL A 19 -8.64 -7.08 13.51
C VAL A 19 -8.02 -6.24 12.40
N ALA A 20 -7.81 -6.82 11.22
CA ALA A 20 -7.02 -6.19 10.17
C ALA A 20 -7.58 -6.28 8.74
N PRO A 21 -8.89 -6.02 8.49
CA PRO A 21 -9.53 -6.22 7.18
C PRO A 21 -8.99 -5.36 6.03
N LYS A 22 -8.14 -4.38 6.32
CA LYS A 22 -7.46 -3.53 5.33
C LYS A 22 -5.94 -3.47 5.52
N ALA A 23 -5.35 -4.40 6.27
CA ALA A 23 -3.91 -4.39 6.54
C ALA A 23 -3.08 -4.41 5.26
N GLU A 24 -3.44 -5.23 4.28
CA GLU A 24 -2.69 -5.31 3.02
C GLU A 24 -2.61 -3.96 2.28
N ARG A 25 -3.73 -3.22 2.23
CA ARG A 25 -3.79 -1.88 1.62
C ARG A 25 -2.96 -0.87 2.39
N ARG A 26 -3.00 -0.89 3.72
CA ARG A 26 -2.16 -0.02 4.57
C ARG A 26 -0.67 -0.28 4.37
N LEU A 27 -0.29 -1.55 4.35
CA LEU A 27 1.09 -1.98 4.14
C LEU A 27 1.59 -1.71 2.73
N LEU A 28 0.71 -1.65 1.72
CA LEU A 28 1.08 -1.30 0.36
C LEU A 28 1.70 0.10 0.30
N MET A 29 1.03 1.10 0.89
CA MET A 29 1.54 2.47 0.86
C MET A 29 2.87 2.56 1.62
N THR A 30 2.96 1.98 2.80
CA THR A 30 4.21 1.93 3.58
C THR A 30 5.36 1.34 2.77
N ARG A 31 5.16 0.23 2.06
CA ARG A 31 6.20 -0.37 1.23
C ARG A 31 6.61 0.53 0.06
N LEU A 32 5.65 1.17 -0.61
CA LEU A 32 5.98 2.12 -1.69
C LEU A 32 6.80 3.29 -1.16
N LEU A 33 6.49 3.81 0.04
CA LEU A 33 7.26 4.88 0.67
C LEU A 33 8.69 4.45 1.03
N TYR A 34 8.88 3.20 1.44
CA TYR A 34 10.23 2.64 1.70
C TYR A 34 11.01 2.33 0.43
N LEU A 35 10.32 2.07 -0.68
CA LEU A 35 10.95 1.75 -1.96
C LEU A 35 11.26 3.00 -2.80
N ALA A 36 10.45 4.05 -2.65
CA ALA A 36 10.64 5.31 -3.35
C ALA A 36 11.94 6.01 -2.97
N SER A 37 12.49 6.82 -3.88
CA SER A 37 13.61 7.70 -3.55
C SER A 37 13.13 8.85 -2.65
N ASN A 38 14.08 9.49 -1.95
CA ASN A 38 13.79 10.66 -1.12
C ASN A 38 13.15 11.79 -1.94
N GLU A 39 13.64 12.03 -3.16
CA GLU A 39 13.11 13.08 -4.03
C GLU A 39 11.66 12.80 -4.45
N ARG A 40 11.30 11.51 -4.64
CA ARG A 40 9.92 11.16 -4.93
C ARG A 40 9.02 11.35 -3.72
N TYR A 41 9.52 11.02 -2.53
CA TYR A 41 8.85 11.28 -1.27
C TYR A 41 8.60 12.78 -1.05
N ASP A 42 9.60 13.63 -1.31
CA ASP A 42 9.48 15.09 -1.22
C ASP A 42 8.43 15.62 -2.20
N ARG A 43 8.42 15.09 -3.44
CA ARG A 43 7.39 15.41 -4.44
C ARG A 43 6.00 15.03 -3.93
N LEU A 44 5.83 13.83 -3.37
CA LEU A 44 4.55 13.40 -2.79
C LEU A 44 4.08 14.37 -1.70
N LEU A 45 4.95 14.81 -0.81
CA LEU A 45 4.61 15.78 0.23
C LEU A 45 4.22 17.15 -0.37
N SER A 46 4.91 17.59 -1.43
CA SER A 46 4.54 18.80 -2.17
C SER A 46 3.15 18.65 -2.79
N ASP A 47 2.90 17.56 -3.51
CA ASP A 47 1.61 17.27 -4.14
C ASP A 47 0.47 17.28 -3.10
N MET A 48 0.74 16.70 -1.92
CA MET A 48 -0.23 16.69 -0.82
C MET A 48 -0.51 18.08 -0.26
N ASN A 49 0.49 18.96 -0.17
CA ASN A 49 0.29 20.33 0.30
C ASN A 49 -0.46 21.19 -0.72
N ASP A 50 -0.28 20.92 -2.01
CA ASP A 50 -0.92 21.65 -3.10
C ASP A 50 -2.37 21.18 -3.34
N LEU A 51 -2.67 19.91 -3.03
CA LEU A 51 -4.02 19.37 -3.11
C LEU A 51 -4.88 19.86 -1.94
N GLY A 52 -6.09 20.32 -2.26
CA GLY A 52 -7.06 20.71 -1.24
C GLY A 52 -7.50 19.54 -0.36
N MET A 53 -7.85 19.84 0.89
CA MET A 53 -8.26 18.85 1.91
C MET A 53 -9.32 17.85 1.44
N GLY A 54 -10.26 18.27 0.59
CA GLY A 54 -11.28 17.36 0.03
C GLY A 54 -10.69 16.28 -0.86
N THR A 55 -9.74 16.62 -1.74
CA THR A 55 -9.09 15.62 -2.61
C THR A 55 -8.23 14.65 -1.79
N LEU A 56 -7.57 15.13 -0.74
CA LEU A 56 -6.81 14.27 0.18
C LEU A 56 -7.71 13.31 0.96
N ALA A 57 -8.88 13.79 1.41
CA ALA A 57 -9.89 12.96 2.05
C ALA A 57 -10.38 11.86 1.10
N ASP A 58 -10.74 12.22 -0.14
CA ASP A 58 -11.16 11.27 -1.17
C ASP A 58 -10.07 10.22 -1.45
N ALA A 59 -8.81 10.64 -1.54
CA ALA A 59 -7.68 9.73 -1.75
C ALA A 59 -7.51 8.75 -0.56
N ASN A 60 -7.63 9.25 0.68
CA ASN A 60 -7.59 8.43 1.89
C ASN A 60 -8.77 7.45 1.99
N GLU A 61 -9.94 7.82 1.46
CA GLU A 61 -11.11 6.94 1.38
C GLU A 61 -11.00 5.90 0.25
N GLY A 62 -10.04 6.08 -0.67
CA GLY A 62 -9.73 5.13 -1.74
C GLY A 62 -10.24 5.52 -3.12
N SER A 63 -10.59 6.79 -3.35
CA SER A 63 -11.00 7.29 -4.66
C SER A 63 -9.87 7.13 -5.70
N PRO A 64 -10.07 6.32 -6.76
CA PRO A 64 -9.02 6.07 -7.75
C PRO A 64 -8.60 7.34 -8.49
N LEU A 65 -9.55 8.24 -8.77
CA LEU A 65 -9.28 9.50 -9.46
C LEU A 65 -8.45 10.45 -8.57
N ALA A 66 -8.74 10.50 -7.27
CA ALA A 66 -7.98 11.32 -6.33
C ALA A 66 -6.56 10.77 -6.13
N ILE A 67 -6.42 9.44 -6.02
CA ILE A 67 -5.11 8.77 -5.93
C ILE A 67 -4.29 9.00 -7.20
N ALA A 68 -4.89 8.94 -8.38
CA ALA A 68 -4.19 9.17 -9.64
C ALA A 68 -3.57 10.57 -9.75
N ARG A 69 -4.11 11.58 -9.04
CA ARG A 69 -3.52 12.93 -8.98
C ARG A 69 -2.20 12.98 -8.21
N LEU A 70 -1.92 11.98 -7.38
CA LEU A 70 -0.67 11.84 -6.65
C LEU A 70 0.37 11.01 -7.41
N ILE A 71 0.03 10.44 -8.57
CA ILE A 71 0.90 9.56 -9.35
C ILE A 71 1.47 10.31 -10.55
N HIS A 72 2.77 10.11 -10.80
CA HIS A 72 3.49 10.71 -11.90
C HIS A 72 3.93 9.64 -12.91
N LEU A 73 4.12 10.04 -14.18
CA LEU A 73 4.61 9.12 -15.22
C LEU A 73 6.00 8.55 -14.88
N ASP A 74 6.83 9.35 -14.21
CA ASP A 74 8.15 8.96 -13.74
C ASP A 74 8.12 7.89 -12.62
N ASP A 75 6.94 7.56 -12.08
CA ASP A 75 6.78 6.50 -11.08
C ASP A 75 6.78 5.09 -11.71
N ALA A 76 6.75 4.99 -13.04
CA ALA A 76 6.72 3.70 -13.73
C ALA A 76 7.86 2.74 -13.32
N PRO A 77 9.14 3.18 -13.16
CA PRO A 77 10.21 2.31 -12.67
C PRO A 77 9.98 1.82 -11.23
N LEU A 78 9.47 2.69 -10.35
CA LEU A 78 9.15 2.35 -8.96
C LEU A 78 8.07 1.26 -8.90
N PHE A 79 6.99 1.42 -9.67
CA PHE A 79 5.94 0.41 -9.74
C PHE A 79 6.43 -0.90 -10.38
N GLY A 80 7.30 -0.81 -11.38
CA GLY A 80 7.93 -1.98 -12.00
C GLY A 80 8.77 -2.77 -11.00
N GLN A 81 9.57 -2.09 -10.17
CA GLN A 81 10.33 -2.71 -9.09
C GLN A 81 9.41 -3.33 -8.04
N PHE A 82 8.41 -2.58 -7.58
CA PHE A 82 7.44 -3.06 -6.59
C PHE A 82 6.74 -4.35 -7.06
N LEU A 83 6.28 -4.39 -8.31
CA LEU A 83 5.64 -5.58 -8.87
C LEU A 83 6.60 -6.77 -8.94
N ARG A 84 7.87 -6.54 -9.31
CA ARG A 84 8.89 -7.60 -9.33
C ARG A 84 9.11 -8.19 -7.95
N ASP A 85 9.26 -7.33 -6.93
CA ASP A 85 9.48 -7.77 -5.55
C ASP A 85 8.28 -8.56 -5.03
N ARG A 86 7.06 -8.13 -5.36
CA ARG A 86 5.82 -8.84 -4.96
C ARG A 86 5.66 -10.20 -5.63
N VAL A 87 6.09 -10.33 -6.89
CA VAL A 87 6.11 -11.63 -7.58
C VAL A 87 7.16 -12.54 -6.96
N ALA A 88 8.36 -12.02 -6.67
CA ALA A 88 9.43 -12.79 -6.03
C ALA A 88 9.02 -13.29 -4.64
N GLU A 89 8.41 -12.44 -3.80
CA GLU A 89 7.88 -12.81 -2.48
C GLU A 89 6.82 -13.93 -2.53
N ARG A 90 6.00 -13.96 -3.59
CA ARG A 90 4.91 -14.94 -3.71
C ARG A 90 5.36 -16.29 -4.28
N LEU A 91 6.52 -16.31 -4.94
CA LEU A 91 7.13 -17.52 -5.52
C LEU A 91 8.16 -18.18 -4.59
N ALA A 92 8.62 -17.47 -3.56
CA ALA A 92 9.47 -17.97 -2.49
C ALA A 92 8.68 -18.73 -1.43
#